data_AF-A0A072PF82-F1
#
_entry.id   AF-A0A072PF82-F1
#
_cell.length_a   1.000
_cell.length_b   1.000
_cell.length_c   1.000
_cell.angle_alpha   90.00
_cell.angle_beta   90.00
_cell.angle_gamma   90.00
#
_symmetry.space_group_name_H-M   'P 1'
#
loop_
_entity.id
_entity.type
_entity.pdbx_description
1 polymer ?
#
loop_
_entity_poly.entity_id
_entity_poly.type
_entity_poly.pdbx_seq_one_letter_code
_entity_poly.pdbx_strand_id
1 'polypeptide(L)'
;MAGRYESLDQAVAALSMVGLGLNYQDQRLRLEGIKTYGRALDGMKQIIGRGGLLYQEQTLATSLVMLKFELFETSGESSHGWKSHTNGPSQLIQLRGPMLHSSSLSHQLFLGLRPSVVSSSCLQ
;
A
#
# COMPACT_ATOMS: atom_id res chain seq x y z
N MET A 1 -2.93 -14.25 -17.38
CA MET A 1 -3.76 -14.33 -16.15
C MET A 1 -2.93 -14.16 -14.88
N ALA A 2 -1.63 -14.47 -14.87
CA ALA A 2 -0.70 -13.97 -13.84
C ALA A 2 -0.64 -12.42 -13.89
N GLY A 3 -0.71 -11.76 -12.73
CA GLY A 3 -0.60 -10.30 -12.60
C GLY A 3 -1.82 -9.57 -12.03
N ARG A 4 -3.04 -10.14 -12.04
CA ARG A 4 -4.22 -9.40 -11.54
C ARG A 4 -4.26 -9.26 -10.01
N TYR A 5 -3.81 -10.27 -9.30
CA TYR A 5 -3.78 -10.30 -7.82
C TYR A 5 -2.37 -10.39 -7.24
N GLU A 6 -1.38 -10.66 -8.08
CA GLU A 6 -0.02 -10.96 -7.64
C GLU A 6 0.59 -9.83 -6.79
N SER A 7 0.46 -8.57 -7.23
CA SER A 7 0.97 -7.42 -6.46
C SER A 7 0.24 -7.24 -5.13
N LEU A 8 -1.07 -7.52 -5.08
CA LEU A 8 -1.86 -7.41 -3.86
C LEU A 8 -1.48 -8.52 -2.87
N ASP A 9 -1.39 -9.76 -3.35
CA ASP A 9 -1.01 -10.92 -2.54
C ASP A 9 0.41 -10.74 -1.97
N GLN A 10 1.34 -10.25 -2.79
CA GLN A 10 2.70 -9.90 -2.35
C GLN A 10 2.68 -8.78 -1.31
N ALA A 11 1.89 -7.73 -1.50
CA ALA A 11 1.79 -6.64 -0.52
C ALA A 11 1.22 -7.12 0.82
N VAL A 12 0.16 -7.94 0.79
CA VAL A 12 -0.45 -8.51 1.99
C VAL A 12 0.53 -9.43 2.70
N ALA A 13 1.19 -10.33 1.97
CA ALA A 13 2.19 -11.23 2.52
C ALA A 13 3.37 -10.45 3.14
N ALA A 14 3.84 -9.40 2.48
CA ALA A 14 4.90 -8.53 2.99
C ALA A 14 4.51 -7.87 4.32
N LEU A 15 3.31 -7.27 4.38
CA LEU A 15 2.78 -6.65 5.60
C LEU A 15 2.64 -7.68 6.74
N SER A 16 2.09 -8.87 6.44
CA SER A 16 1.95 -9.94 7.43
C SER A 16 3.31 -10.42 7.95
N MET A 17 4.30 -10.63 7.07
CA MET A 17 5.65 -11.06 7.46
C MET A 17 6.36 -10.02 8.33
N VAL A 18 6.30 -8.73 7.96
CA VAL A 18 6.89 -7.67 8.79
C VAL A 18 6.16 -7.54 10.12
N GLY A 19 4.82 -7.54 10.12
CA GLY A 19 4.04 -7.45 11.36
C GLY A 19 4.33 -8.59 12.32
N LEU A 20 4.35 -9.83 11.83
CA LEU A 20 4.70 -11.01 12.64
C LEU A 20 6.17 -10.99 13.06
N GLY A 21 7.08 -10.61 12.15
CA GLY A 21 8.51 -10.50 12.43
C GLY A 21 8.81 -9.49 13.55
N LEU A 22 8.12 -8.35 13.56
CA LEU A 22 8.22 -7.37 14.63
C LEU A 22 7.63 -7.90 15.95
N ASN A 23 6.44 -8.50 15.90
CA ASN A 23 5.76 -9.02 17.10
C ASN A 23 6.52 -10.15 17.79
N TYR A 24 7.17 -11.03 17.03
CA TYR A 24 7.90 -12.19 17.54
C TYR A 24 9.43 -12.01 17.52
N GLN A 25 9.93 -10.80 17.23
CA GLN A 25 11.37 -10.50 17.10
C GLN A 25 12.11 -11.42 16.11
N ASP A 26 11.42 -11.89 15.07
CA ASP A 26 11.98 -12.71 14.00
C ASP A 26 12.51 -11.81 12.87
N GLN A 27 13.80 -11.51 12.94
CA GLN A 27 14.48 -10.69 11.94
C GLN A 27 14.52 -11.35 10.56
N ARG A 28 14.53 -12.68 10.47
CA ARG A 28 14.54 -13.38 9.16
C ARG A 28 13.21 -13.19 8.47
N LEU A 29 12.11 -13.34 9.21
CA LEU A 29 10.76 -13.12 8.70
C LEU A 29 10.56 -11.66 8.27
N ARG A 30 11.05 -10.70 9.08
CA ARG A 30 11.02 -9.28 8.70
C ARG A 30 11.76 -9.01 7.39
N LEU A 31 12.98 -9.57 7.22
CA LEU A 31 13.76 -9.41 5.99
C LEU A 31 13.08 -10.03 4.76
N GLU A 32 12.43 -11.19 4.91
CA GLU A 32 11.63 -11.78 3.83
C GLU A 32 10.40 -10.94 3.48
N GLY A 33 9.79 -10.29 4.48
CA GLY A 33 8.75 -9.29 4.28
C GLY A 33 9.23 -8.12 3.41
N ILE A 34 10.40 -7.54 3.73
CA ILE A 34 11.00 -6.43 2.95
C ILE A 34 11.30 -6.85 1.51
N LYS A 35 11.88 -8.04 1.29
CA LYS A 35 12.11 -8.55 -0.08
C LYS A 35 10.81 -8.71 -0.86
N THR A 36 9.77 -9.18 -0.18
CA THR A 36 8.45 -9.41 -0.79
C THR A 36 7.75 -8.07 -1.12
N TYR A 37 7.93 -7.06 -0.28
CA TYR A 37 7.49 -5.70 -0.54
C TYR A 37 8.15 -5.12 -1.81
N GLY A 38 9.44 -5.36 -2.01
CA GLY A 38 10.14 -4.98 -3.25
C GLY A 38 9.49 -5.57 -4.51
N ARG A 39 9.05 -6.84 -4.46
CA ARG A 39 8.33 -7.46 -5.59
C ARG A 39 6.96 -6.82 -5.82
N ALA A 40 6.23 -6.52 -4.75
CA ALA A 40 4.95 -5.82 -4.84
C ALA A 40 5.10 -4.41 -5.46
N LEU A 41 6.17 -3.69 -5.10
CA LEU A 41 6.54 -2.40 -5.69
C LEU A 41 6.76 -2.52 -7.21
N ASP A 42 7.52 -3.52 -7.65
CA ASP A 42 7.79 -3.70 -9.08
C ASP A 42 6.53 -4.06 -9.87
N GLY A 43 5.66 -4.90 -9.30
CA GLY A 43 4.34 -5.17 -9.87
C GLY A 43 3.47 -3.91 -9.95
N MET A 44 3.49 -3.07 -8.91
CA MET A 44 2.75 -1.81 -8.89
C MET A 44 3.27 -0.80 -9.93
N LYS A 45 4.59 -0.69 -10.12
CA LYS A 45 5.20 0.13 -11.18
C LYS A 45 4.73 -0.31 -12.57
N GLN A 46 4.64 -1.61 -12.82
CA GLN A 46 4.15 -2.13 -14.10
C GLN A 46 2.66 -1.82 -14.33
N ILE A 47 1.83 -1.93 -13.28
CA ILE A 47 0.41 -1.55 -13.32
C ILE A 47 0.26 -0.07 -13.70
N ILE A 48 1.03 0.81 -13.04
CA ILE A 48 0.99 2.25 -13.29
C ILE A 48 1.48 2.56 -14.71
N GLY A 49 2.61 1.99 -15.13
CA GLY A 49 3.21 2.26 -16.43
C GLY A 49 2.37 1.81 -17.64
N ARG A 50 1.50 0.80 -17.47
CA ARG A 50 0.61 0.31 -18.54
C ARG A 50 -0.77 0.96 -18.53
N GLY A 51 -1.15 1.68 -17.46
CA GLY A 51 -2.39 2.46 -17.34
C GLY A 51 -3.70 1.67 -17.25
N GLY A 52 -3.83 0.53 -17.93
CA GLY A 52 -5.09 -0.21 -18.07
C GLY A 52 -5.68 -0.80 -16.78
N LEU A 53 -4.90 -0.86 -15.70
CA LEU A 53 -5.34 -1.43 -14.42
C LEU A 53 -5.53 -0.38 -13.32
N LEU A 54 -5.21 0.90 -13.57
CA LEU A 54 -5.26 1.99 -12.57
C LEU A 54 -6.61 2.16 -11.88
N TYR A 55 -7.70 1.86 -12.59
CA TYR A 55 -9.06 2.07 -12.10
C TYR A 55 -9.60 0.89 -11.27
N GLN A 56 -8.87 -0.22 -11.21
CA GLN A 56 -9.28 -1.42 -10.49
C GLN A 56 -9.18 -1.23 -8.97
N GLU A 57 -10.14 -1.80 -8.24
CA GLU A 57 -10.15 -1.73 -6.77
C GLU A 57 -8.90 -2.35 -6.16
N GLN A 58 -8.39 -3.41 -6.80
CA GLN A 58 -7.18 -4.13 -6.40
C GLN A 58 -5.96 -3.22 -6.43
N THR A 59 -5.84 -2.34 -7.42
CA THR A 59 -4.72 -1.39 -7.50
C THR A 59 -4.75 -0.41 -6.34
N LEU A 60 -5.94 0.09 -5.99
CA LEU A 60 -6.10 0.93 -4.78
C LEU A 60 -5.78 0.12 -3.51
N ALA A 61 -6.30 -1.11 -3.39
CA ALA A 61 -6.04 -1.98 -2.24
C ALA A 61 -4.55 -2.26 -2.05
N THR A 62 -3.83 -2.60 -3.12
CA THR A 62 -2.37 -2.81 -3.11
C THR A 62 -1.67 -1.56 -2.58
N SER A 63 -2.00 -0.39 -3.12
CA SER A 63 -1.39 0.88 -2.67
C SER A 63 -1.63 1.17 -1.18
N LEU A 64 -2.80 0.79 -0.65
CA LEU A 64 -3.14 0.96 0.76
C LEU A 64 -2.41 -0.02 1.67
N VAL A 65 -2.28 -1.27 1.26
CA VAL A 65 -1.51 -2.28 2.00
C VAL A 65 -0.04 -1.88 2.03
N MET A 66 0.50 -1.36 0.93
CA MET A 66 1.86 -0.84 0.86
C MET A 66 2.05 0.39 1.77
N LEU A 67 1.10 1.32 1.81
CA LEU A 67 1.15 2.44 2.75
C LEU A 67 1.17 1.95 4.21
N LYS A 68 0.40 0.91 4.53
CA LYS A 68 0.44 0.28 5.86
C LYS A 68 1.78 -0.38 6.11
N PHE A 69 2.34 -1.10 5.14
CA PHE A 69 3.67 -1.70 5.26
C PHE A 69 4.70 -0.65 5.70
N GLU A 70 4.74 0.50 5.02
CA GLU A 70 5.66 1.59 5.37
C GLU A 70 5.47 2.06 6.81
N LEU A 71 4.22 2.15 7.30
CA LEU A 71 3.94 2.51 8.70
C LEU A 71 4.50 1.50 9.71
N PHE A 72 4.45 0.20 9.41
CA PHE A 72 4.97 -0.84 10.30
C PHE A 72 6.49 -0.98 10.20
N GLU A 73 7.06 -0.86 9.00
CA GLU A 73 8.50 -1.02 8.79
C GLU A 73 9.29 0.17 9.33
N THR A 74 8.76 1.40 9.20
CA THR A 74 9.41 2.63 9.70
C THR A 74 9.34 2.83 11.22
N SER A 75 9.07 1.80 12.01
CA SER A 75 8.92 1.86 13.48
C SER A 75 10.24 2.16 14.24
N GLY A 76 11.01 3.17 13.84
CA GLY A 76 12.19 3.62 14.57
C GLY A 76 12.96 4.84 14.03
N GLU A 77 13.02 5.09 12.72
CA GLU A 77 14.09 5.99 12.20
C GLU A 77 13.62 7.24 11.43
N SER A 78 12.52 7.20 10.67
CA SER A 78 11.93 8.44 10.10
C SER A 78 10.50 8.23 9.57
N SER A 79 9.63 9.24 9.74
CA SER A 79 8.29 9.25 9.13
C SER A 79 8.30 9.62 7.64
N HIS A 80 9.47 9.84 7.03
CA HIS A 80 9.61 10.32 5.67
C HIS A 80 9.14 9.33 4.61
N GLY A 81 9.46 8.04 4.77
CA GLY A 81 9.02 6.97 3.85
C GLY A 81 7.49 6.90 3.78
N TRP A 82 6.85 6.76 4.95
CA TRP A 82 5.40 6.77 5.06
C TRP A 82 4.76 8.05 4.50
N LYS A 83 5.27 9.24 4.84
CA LYS A 83 4.74 10.53 4.30
C LYS A 83 4.84 10.60 2.79
N SER A 84 5.96 10.18 2.19
CA SER A 84 6.12 10.15 0.74
C SER A 84 5.10 9.21 0.08
N HIS A 85 4.86 8.06 0.72
CA HIS A 85 3.96 7.04 0.21
C HIS A 85 2.47 7.39 0.31
N THR A 86 2.03 8.38 1.10
CA THR A 86 0.62 8.82 1.12
C THR A 86 0.20 9.47 -0.21
N ASN A 87 1.15 10.01 -0.98
CA ASN A 87 0.89 10.66 -2.27
C ASN A 87 0.33 9.68 -3.31
N GLY A 88 0.86 8.45 -3.37
CA GLY A 88 0.46 7.46 -4.38
C GLY A 88 -1.03 7.09 -4.30
N PRO A 89 -1.52 6.55 -3.17
CA PRO A 89 -2.94 6.26 -2.97
C PRO A 89 -3.83 7.49 -3.13
N SER A 90 -3.36 8.67 -2.72
CA SER A 90 -4.12 9.93 -2.88
C SER A 90 -4.33 10.29 -4.35
N GLN A 91 -3.28 10.17 -5.17
CA GLN A 91 -3.38 10.39 -6.62
C GLN A 91 -4.28 9.34 -7.28
N LEU A 92 -4.20 8.07 -6.88
CA LEU A 92 -5.09 7.01 -7.38
C LEU A 92 -6.56 7.30 -7.07
N ILE A 93 -6.87 7.79 -5.86
CA ILE A 93 -8.24 8.18 -5.50
C ILE A 93 -8.73 9.32 -6.39
N GLN A 94 -7.90 10.34 -6.61
CA GLN A 94 -8.23 11.47 -7.48
C GLN A 94 -8.47 11.03 -8.93
N LEU A 95 -7.57 10.23 -9.50
CA LEU A 95 -7.66 9.70 -10.87
C LEU A 95 -8.90 8.83 -11.08
N ARG A 96 -9.26 8.00 -10.09
CA ARG A 96 -10.46 7.14 -10.15
C ARG A 96 -11.77 7.94 -10.09
N GLY A 97 -11.74 9.17 -9.57
CA GLY A 97 -12.91 10.02 -9.41
C GLY A 97 -13.89 9.51 -8.33
N PRO A 98 -14.84 10.35 -7.88
CA PRO A 98 -15.70 10.06 -6.74
C PRO A 98 -16.66 8.88 -6.97
N MET A 99 -17.11 8.68 -8.20
CA MET A 99 -18.08 7.63 -8.53
C MET A 99 -17.53 6.22 -8.25
N LEU A 100 -16.23 6.00 -8.48
CA LEU A 100 -15.60 4.69 -8.23
C LEU A 100 -15.37 4.38 -6.75
N HIS A 101 -15.65 5.32 -5.82
CA HIS A 101 -15.55 5.11 -4.37
C HIS A 101 -16.90 5.18 -3.65
N SER A 102 -17.99 5.15 -4.41
CA SER A 102 -19.35 5.25 -3.87
C SER A 102 -19.97 3.90 -3.47
N SER A 103 -19.30 2.77 -3.77
CA SER A 103 -19.82 1.43 -3.50
C SER A 103 -18.80 0.50 -2.85
N SER A 104 -19.32 -0.44 -2.05
CA SER A 104 -18.64 -1.67 -1.58
C SER A 104 -17.21 -1.44 -1.04
N LEU A 105 -16.25 -2.24 -1.50
CA LEU A 105 -14.84 -2.24 -1.09
C LEU A 105 -14.14 -0.91 -1.39
N SER A 106 -14.34 -0.31 -2.56
CA SER A 106 -13.69 0.97 -2.87
C SER A 106 -14.05 2.07 -1.89
N HIS A 107 -15.28 2.10 -1.38
CA HIS A 107 -15.65 3.04 -0.32
C HIS A 107 -14.86 2.78 0.98
N GLN A 108 -14.72 1.52 1.39
CA GLN A 108 -13.93 1.15 2.57
C GLN A 108 -12.45 1.47 2.40
N LEU A 109 -11.90 1.27 1.20
CA LEU A 109 -10.52 1.62 0.86
C LEU A 109 -10.32 3.15 0.94
N PHE A 110 -11.26 3.94 0.41
CA PHE A 110 -11.24 5.40 0.54
C PHE A 110 -11.23 5.84 2.01
N LEU A 111 -12.14 5.28 2.84
CA LEU A 111 -12.19 5.58 4.27
C LEU A 111 -10.90 5.15 4.99
N GLY A 112 -10.32 4.02 4.58
CA GLY A 112 -9.07 3.50 5.13
C GLY A 112 -7.85 4.38 4.85
N LEU A 113 -7.84 5.15 3.75
CA LEU A 113 -6.76 6.10 3.46
C LEU A 113 -6.84 7.37 4.34
N ARG A 114 -8.07 7.81 4.64
CA ARG A 114 -8.34 9.14 5.20
C ARG A 114 -7.50 9.48 6.44
N PRO A 115 -7.33 8.60 7.44
CA PRO A 115 -6.50 8.91 8.61
C PRO A 115 -5.05 9.21 8.23
N SER A 116 -4.48 8.46 7.29
CA SER A 116 -3.08 8.65 6.88
C SER A 116 -2.87 9.99 6.17
N VAL A 117 -3.81 10.39 5.30
CA VAL A 117 -3.74 11.68 4.60
C VAL A 117 -3.84 12.83 5.59
N VAL A 118 -4.84 12.81 6.47
CA VAL A 118 -5.03 13.86 7.49
C VAL A 118 -3.79 13.98 8.38
N SER A 119 -3.29 12.85 8.91
CA SER A 119 -2.10 12.85 9.76
C SER A 119 -0.86 13.36 9.01
N SER A 120 -0.69 13.02 7.73
CA SER A 120 0.46 13.48 6.94
C SER A 120 0.45 14.99 6.69
N SER A 121 -0.74 15.58 6.50
CA SER A 121 -0.90 17.03 6.31
C SER A 121 -0.61 17.84 7.57
N CYS A 122 -0.84 17.28 8.76
CA CYS A 122 -0.56 17.95 10.04
C CYS A 122 0.92 17.90 10.47
N LEU A 123 1.76 17.14 9.75
CA LEU A 123 3.18 16.98 10.04
C LEU A 123 4.07 17.80 9.08
N GLN A 124 3.49 18.83 8.45
CA GLN A 124 4.17 19.89 7.69
C GLN A 124 4.42 21.08 8.61
#